data_AF-A0AA88LVN9-F1
#
_entry.id   AF-A0AA88LVN9-F1
#
_cell.length_a   1.000
_cell.length_b   1.000
_cell.length_c   1.000
_cell.angle_alpha   90.00
_cell.angle_beta   90.00
_cell.angle_gamma   90.00
#
_symmetry.space_group_name_H-M   'P 1'
#
loop_
_entity.id
_entity.type
_entity.pdbx_description
1 polymer ?
#
loop_
_entity_poly.entity_id
_entity_poly.type
_entity_poly.pdbx_seq_one_letter_code
_entity_poly.pdbx_strand_id
1 'polypeptide(L)'
;MNRELNENELQDLYAWIDKIPLSRPKRHITRDFSDGVMAAEVVKYFFPKFVDLHNYIPANATPQKLSNWSLLNRKVFPRLNFLVPEETVKKIVLNTAGVIEPVLSALREKIERKLEDNTDNIMDVEYYDTKNQEKEFRLKTEAKPFKAKVAGEQINKYENSTGKNSKPQQTVQFVTDIDPTFRQILLEKDQEVMALQETVEILKMKVNRLEHLLHLKDMRIEDLTQHLETYKAKGKPH
;
A
#
# COMPACT_ATOMS: atom_id res chain seq x y z
N MET A 1 -29.87 -4.96 11.19
CA MET A 1 -28.60 -5.22 11.91
C MET A 1 -28.93 -5.40 13.38
N ASN A 2 -29.38 -6.59 13.79
CA ASN A 2 -29.59 -6.93 15.21
C ASN A 2 -28.86 -8.27 15.45
N ARG A 3 -27.52 -8.23 15.40
CA ARG A 3 -26.68 -9.36 15.82
C ARG A 3 -26.18 -9.02 17.21
N GLU A 4 -26.61 -9.77 18.21
CA GLU A 4 -25.98 -9.74 19.53
C GLU A 4 -24.60 -10.40 19.38
N LEU A 5 -23.55 -9.67 19.72
CA LEU A 5 -22.18 -10.18 19.68
C LEU A 5 -21.88 -10.85 21.01
N ASN A 6 -21.28 -12.03 20.97
CA ASN A 6 -20.86 -12.73 22.18
C ASN A 6 -19.73 -11.95 22.89
N GLU A 7 -19.59 -12.13 24.21
CA GLU A 7 -18.56 -11.44 25.00
C GLU A 7 -17.13 -11.67 24.46
N ASN A 8 -16.85 -12.87 23.96
CA ASN A 8 -15.58 -13.20 23.30
C ASN A 8 -15.40 -12.45 21.96
N GLU A 9 -16.43 -12.39 21.12
CA GLU A 9 -16.38 -11.65 19.85
C GLU A 9 -16.21 -10.14 20.09
N LEU A 10 -16.80 -9.65 21.18
CA LEU A 10 -16.69 -8.26 21.59
C LEU A 10 -15.27 -7.93 22.06
N GLN A 11 -14.67 -8.82 22.85
CA GLN A 11 -13.29 -8.70 23.29
C GLN A 11 -12.32 -8.74 22.10
N ASP A 12 -12.54 -9.65 21.14
CA ASP A 12 -11.75 -9.73 19.91
C ASP A 12 -11.88 -8.48 19.03
N LEU A 13 -13.08 -7.91 18.94
CA LEU A 13 -13.33 -6.66 18.24
C LEU A 13 -12.55 -5.51 18.90
N TYR A 14 -12.58 -5.42 20.22
CA TYR A 14 -11.84 -4.38 20.95
C TYR A 14 -10.33 -4.55 20.81
N ALA A 15 -9.82 -5.78 20.92
CA ALA A 15 -8.40 -6.07 20.69
C ALA A 15 -7.95 -5.73 19.25
N TRP A 16 -8.80 -5.97 18.25
CA TRP A 16 -8.53 -5.56 16.86
C TRP A 16 -8.46 -4.04 16.72
N ILE A 17 -9.40 -3.33 17.35
CA ILE A 17 -9.44 -1.87 17.34
C ILE A 17 -8.21 -1.27 18.03
N ASP A 18 -7.71 -1.87 19.11
CA ASP A 18 -6.53 -1.41 19.86
C ASP A 18 -5.21 -1.61 19.10
N LYS A 19 -5.16 -2.53 18.13
CA LYS A 19 -4.00 -2.69 17.23
C LYS A 19 -3.85 -1.51 16.25
N ILE A 20 -4.93 -0.74 16.04
CA ILE A 20 -4.91 0.39 15.13
C ILE A 20 -4.31 1.60 15.86
N PRO A 21 -3.24 2.22 15.33
CA PRO A 21 -2.62 3.41 15.94
C PRO A 21 -3.53 4.62 15.74
N LEU A 22 -4.48 4.79 16.65
CA LEU A 22 -5.43 5.88 16.64
C LEU A 22 -4.91 7.08 17.43
N SER A 23 -5.36 8.28 17.08
CA SER A 23 -4.80 9.53 17.61
C SER A 23 -5.04 9.73 19.10
N ARG A 24 -5.96 8.97 19.71
CA ARG A 24 -6.37 9.11 21.12
C ARG A 24 -6.50 7.75 21.82
N PRO A 25 -6.04 7.62 23.08
CA PRO A 25 -6.23 6.41 23.87
C PRO A 25 -7.71 6.21 24.19
N LYS A 26 -8.23 5.02 23.88
CA LYS A 26 -9.63 4.66 24.09
C LYS A 26 -9.90 4.39 25.56
N ARG A 27 -11.05 4.85 26.06
CA ARG A 27 -11.53 4.48 27.40
C ARG A 27 -12.97 3.98 27.36
N HIS A 28 -13.81 4.49 26.45
CA HIS A 28 -15.21 4.08 26.32
C HIS A 28 -15.63 4.03 24.85
N ILE A 29 -15.67 2.83 24.27
CA ILE A 29 -15.95 2.63 22.83
C ILE A 29 -17.22 3.35 22.35
N THR A 30 -18.31 3.27 23.11
CA THR A 30 -19.61 3.86 22.76
C THR A 30 -19.52 5.38 22.67
N ARG A 31 -18.78 5.99 23.60
CA ARG A 31 -18.60 7.44 23.65
C ARG A 31 -17.61 7.90 22.59
N ASP A 32 -16.48 7.22 22.47
CA ASP A 32 -15.38 7.63 21.62
C ASP A 32 -15.75 7.47 20.12
N PHE A 33 -16.61 6.51 19.78
CA PHE A 33 -17.13 6.35 18.42
C PHE A 33 -18.40 7.19 18.14
N SER A 34 -19.02 7.79 19.15
CA SER A 34 -20.29 8.53 18.98
C SER A 34 -20.18 9.71 18.02
N ASP A 35 -19.01 10.34 17.91
CA ASP A 35 -18.78 11.51 17.06
C ASP A 35 -18.36 11.18 15.62
N GLY A 36 -18.17 9.90 15.31
CA GLY A 36 -17.77 9.40 13.99
C GLY A 36 -16.31 9.67 13.60
N VAL A 37 -15.55 10.45 14.38
CA VAL A 37 -14.14 10.76 14.03
C VAL A 37 -13.27 9.52 14.19
N MET A 38 -13.44 8.78 15.29
CA MET A 38 -12.77 7.48 15.49
C MET A 38 -13.06 6.49 14.36
N ALA A 39 -14.32 6.42 13.89
CA ALA A 39 -14.68 5.56 12.77
C ALA A 39 -13.97 5.99 11.47
N ALA A 40 -13.85 7.30 11.24
CA ALA A 40 -13.10 7.86 10.12
C ALA A 40 -11.60 7.50 10.21
N GLU A 41 -10.99 7.60 11.39
CA GLU A 41 -9.58 7.23 11.61
C GLU A 41 -9.33 5.74 11.37
N VAL A 42 -10.22 4.86 11.83
CA VAL A 42 -10.14 3.41 11.57
C VAL A 42 -10.12 3.15 10.06
N VAL A 43 -11.03 3.76 9.30
CA VAL A 43 -11.05 3.57 7.84
C VAL A 43 -9.84 4.23 7.17
N LYS A 44 -9.37 5.38 7.67
CA LYS A 44 -8.16 6.06 7.15
C LYS A 44 -6.92 5.18 7.28
N TYR A 45 -6.80 4.43 8.36
CA TYR A 45 -5.66 3.54 8.59
C TYR A 45 -5.53 2.48 7.48
N PHE A 46 -6.62 1.83 7.10
CA PHE A 46 -6.62 0.82 6.04
C PHE A 46 -6.69 1.43 4.63
N PHE A 47 -7.45 2.51 4.46
CA PHE A 47 -7.67 3.17 3.16
C PHE A 47 -7.42 4.69 3.26
N PRO A 48 -6.16 5.14 3.23
CA PRO A 48 -5.83 6.56 3.38
C PRO A 48 -6.48 7.46 2.33
N LYS A 49 -6.79 6.94 1.14
CA LYS A 49 -7.41 7.72 0.05
C LYS A 49 -8.93 7.88 0.20
N PHE A 50 -9.59 7.13 1.08
CA PHE A 50 -11.06 7.13 1.20
C PHE A 50 -11.57 8.17 2.18
N VAL A 51 -10.76 8.48 3.20
CA VAL A 51 -11.12 9.38 4.27
C VAL A 51 -10.22 10.59 4.22
N ASP A 52 -10.83 11.76 4.37
CA ASP A 52 -10.11 12.99 4.55
C ASP A 52 -10.47 13.61 5.90
N LEU A 53 -9.56 13.42 6.86
CA LEU A 53 -9.79 13.70 8.28
C LEU A 53 -10.11 15.17 8.57
N HIS A 54 -9.68 16.11 7.72
CA HIS A 54 -9.99 17.52 7.91
C HIS A 54 -11.50 17.83 7.81
N ASN A 55 -12.29 16.94 7.21
CA ASN A 55 -13.74 17.09 7.09
C ASN A 55 -14.51 16.63 8.34
N TYR A 56 -13.84 15.95 9.27
CA TYR A 56 -14.46 15.36 10.45
C TYR A 56 -14.00 16.12 11.69
N ILE A 57 -14.90 16.93 12.25
CA ILE A 57 -14.59 17.78 13.39
C ILE A 57 -15.02 17.04 14.67
N PRO A 58 -14.11 16.78 15.63
CA PRO A 58 -14.46 16.19 16.92
C PRO A 58 -15.48 17.07 17.63
N ALA A 59 -16.60 16.48 18.06
CA ALA A 59 -17.69 17.26 18.61
C ALA A 59 -18.50 16.50 19.65
N ASN A 60 -18.90 17.24 20.69
CA ASN A 60 -19.80 16.74 21.72
C ASN A 60 -21.27 17.01 21.39
N ALA A 61 -21.55 17.96 20.51
CA ALA A 61 -22.91 18.36 20.14
C ALA A 61 -23.54 17.38 19.14
N THR A 62 -24.74 16.88 19.47
CA THR A 62 -25.53 15.94 18.65
C THR A 62 -25.63 16.33 17.16
N PRO A 63 -25.90 17.60 16.78
CA PRO A 63 -26.00 17.97 15.36
C PRO A 63 -24.70 17.75 14.58
N GLN A 64 -23.55 18.08 15.18
CA GLN A 64 -22.25 17.91 14.54
C GLN A 64 -21.87 16.42 14.45
N LYS A 65 -22.19 15.62 15.48
CA LYS A 65 -22.00 14.16 15.42
C LYS A 65 -22.83 13.54 14.28
N LEU A 66 -24.10 13.94 14.14
CA LEU A 66 -24.96 13.49 13.04
C LEU A 66 -24.40 13.90 11.67
N SER A 67 -23.86 15.12 11.55
CA SER A 67 -23.21 15.59 10.33
C SER A 67 -21.99 14.73 9.97
N ASN A 68 -21.12 14.44 10.93
CA ASN A 68 -19.95 13.57 10.75
C ASN A 68 -20.36 12.17 10.26
N TRP A 69 -21.35 11.55 10.90
CA TRP A 69 -21.88 10.24 10.48
C TRP A 69 -22.55 10.26 9.11
N SER A 70 -23.31 11.33 8.80
CA SER A 70 -23.90 11.54 7.47
C SER A 70 -22.83 11.65 6.40
N LEU A 71 -21.71 12.31 6.71
CA LEU A 71 -20.57 12.41 5.81
C LEU A 71 -19.89 11.06 5.59
N LEU A 72 -19.71 10.24 6.64
CA LEU A 72 -19.22 8.86 6.51
C LEU A 72 -20.13 8.02 5.60
N ASN A 73 -21.45 8.05 5.86
CA ASN A 73 -22.46 7.35 5.06
C ASN A 73 -22.45 7.76 3.58
N ARG A 74 -22.08 9.00 3.27
CA ARG A 74 -22.09 9.52 1.90
C ARG A 74 -20.76 9.34 1.16
N LYS A 75 -19.62 9.54 1.83
CA LYS A 75 -18.30 9.57 1.18
C LYS A 75 -17.50 8.28 1.35
N VAL A 76 -17.63 7.62 2.51
CA VAL A 76 -16.71 6.57 2.95
C VAL A 76 -17.36 5.20 2.84
N PHE A 77 -18.50 5.00 3.50
CA PHE A 77 -19.15 3.69 3.56
C PHE A 77 -19.62 3.14 2.20
N PRO A 78 -20.07 3.96 1.22
CA PRO A 78 -20.42 3.45 -0.09
C PRO A 78 -19.24 2.80 -0.82
N ARG A 79 -18.02 3.30 -0.58
CA ARG A 79 -16.79 2.72 -1.14
C ARG A 79 -16.43 1.36 -0.53
N LEU A 80 -16.94 1.09 0.67
CA LEU A 80 -16.80 -0.20 1.37
C LEU A 80 -18.02 -1.10 1.16
N ASN A 81 -18.97 -0.74 0.28
CA ASN A 81 -20.26 -1.43 0.12
C ASN A 81 -20.97 -1.63 1.48
N PHE A 82 -20.95 -0.56 2.29
CA PHE A 82 -21.50 -0.49 3.62
C PHE A 82 -22.45 0.72 3.72
N LEU A 83 -23.48 0.61 4.56
CA LEU A 83 -24.42 1.69 4.84
C LEU A 83 -24.96 1.52 6.26
N VAL A 84 -24.92 2.59 7.04
CA VAL A 84 -25.52 2.60 8.38
C VAL A 84 -26.83 3.37 8.30
N PRO A 85 -28.00 2.75 8.59
CA PRO A 85 -29.28 3.45 8.59
C PRO A 85 -29.28 4.67 9.51
N GLU A 86 -29.98 5.73 9.13
CA GLU A 86 -30.02 6.98 9.91
C GLU A 86 -30.55 6.77 11.34
N GLU A 87 -31.51 5.86 11.51
CA GLU A 87 -32.04 5.47 12.82
C GLU A 87 -30.98 4.82 13.73
N THR A 88 -30.08 4.01 13.14
CA THR A 88 -28.94 3.44 13.86
C THR A 88 -27.92 4.53 14.20
N VAL A 89 -27.66 5.45 13.28
CA VAL A 89 -26.77 6.61 13.52
C VAL A 89 -27.28 7.46 14.69
N LYS A 90 -28.59 7.77 14.74
CA LYS A 90 -29.19 8.52 15.86
C LYS A 90 -28.93 7.83 17.21
N LYS A 91 -29.12 6.51 17.27
CA LYS A 91 -28.84 5.71 18.48
C LYS A 91 -27.35 5.71 18.88
N ILE A 92 -26.44 5.64 17.90
CA ILE A 92 -25.00 5.75 18.12
C ILE A 92 -24.63 7.12 18.70
N VAL A 93 -25.17 8.19 18.13
CA VAL A 93 -24.91 9.57 18.58
C VAL A 93 -25.42 9.80 20.02
N LEU A 94 -26.50 9.12 20.42
CA LEU A 94 -27.05 9.12 21.77
C LEU A 94 -26.30 8.23 22.77
N ASN A 95 -25.20 7.59 22.35
CA ASN A 95 -24.42 6.64 23.15
C ASN A 95 -25.25 5.43 23.63
N THR A 96 -26.21 4.95 22.84
CA THR A 96 -26.95 3.73 23.18
C THR A 96 -26.01 2.53 23.13
N ALA A 97 -25.82 1.85 24.27
CA ALA A 97 -25.00 0.66 24.38
C ALA A 97 -25.57 -0.49 23.53
N GLY A 98 -24.70 -1.32 22.95
CA GLY A 98 -25.10 -2.47 22.12
C GLY A 98 -25.42 -2.14 20.66
N VAL A 99 -25.45 -0.86 20.27
CA VAL A 99 -25.75 -0.43 18.89
C VAL A 99 -24.50 -0.24 18.05
N ILE A 100 -23.39 0.19 18.66
CA ILE A 100 -22.16 0.51 17.93
C ILE A 100 -21.35 -0.74 17.61
N GLU A 101 -21.41 -1.75 18.47
CA GLU A 101 -20.65 -2.98 18.43
C GLU A 101 -20.98 -3.78 17.15
N PRO A 102 -22.25 -4.00 16.77
CA PRO A 102 -22.58 -4.67 15.51
C PRO A 102 -22.17 -3.85 14.28
N VAL A 103 -22.21 -2.52 14.38
CA VAL A 103 -21.80 -1.61 13.29
C VAL A 103 -20.28 -1.68 13.08
N LEU A 104 -19.51 -1.73 14.16
CA LEU A 104 -18.05 -1.88 14.11
C LEU A 104 -17.63 -3.28 13.64
N SER A 105 -18.35 -4.34 14.06
CA SER A 105 -18.14 -5.69 13.55
C SER A 105 -18.39 -5.76 12.04
N ALA A 106 -19.52 -5.21 11.57
CA ALA A 106 -19.80 -5.14 10.13
C ALA A 106 -18.77 -4.28 9.38
N LEU A 107 -18.33 -3.16 9.97
CA LEU A 107 -17.28 -2.32 9.38
C LEU A 107 -15.96 -3.09 9.24
N ARG A 108 -15.54 -3.83 10.26
CA ARG A 108 -14.34 -4.69 10.23
C ARG A 108 -14.42 -5.70 9.10
N GLU A 109 -15.50 -6.45 9.02
CA GLU A 109 -15.69 -7.47 7.98
C GLU A 109 -15.73 -6.86 6.57
N LYS A 110 -16.25 -5.63 6.42
CA LYS A 110 -16.23 -4.90 5.14
C LYS A 110 -14.84 -4.40 4.77
N ILE A 111 -14.03 -4.00 5.76
CA ILE A 111 -12.64 -3.62 5.56
C ILE A 111 -11.81 -4.84 5.15
N GLU A 112 -11.94 -5.97 5.86
CA GLU A 112 -11.21 -7.22 5.57
C GLU A 112 -11.51 -7.71 4.15
N ARG A 113 -12.79 -7.82 3.75
CA ARG A 113 -13.17 -8.16 2.37
C ARG A 113 -12.59 -7.21 1.33
N LYS A 114 -12.59 -5.91 1.61
CA LYS A 114 -12.02 -4.92 0.68
C LYS A 114 -10.50 -4.99 0.61
N LEU A 115 -9.83 -5.44 1.66
CA LEU A 115 -8.39 -5.70 1.64
C LEU A 115 -8.08 -6.95 0.81
N GLU A 116 -8.86 -8.02 0.95
CA GLU A 116 -8.77 -9.23 0.11
C GLU A 116 -8.97 -8.88 -1.36
N ASP A 117 -10.06 -8.18 -1.70
CA ASP A 117 -10.32 -7.69 -3.06
C ASP A 117 -9.18 -6.81 -3.58
N ASN A 118 -8.56 -5.97 -2.73
CA ASN A 118 -7.44 -5.13 -3.14
C ASN A 118 -6.17 -5.95 -3.34
N THR A 119 -5.96 -7.01 -2.57
CA THR A 119 -4.81 -7.91 -2.72
C THR A 119 -4.95 -8.74 -4.01
N ASP A 120 -6.17 -9.21 -4.31
CA ASP A 120 -6.49 -9.90 -5.56
C ASP A 120 -6.48 -8.94 -6.76
N ASN A 121 -6.96 -7.70 -6.59
CA ASN A 121 -6.82 -6.67 -7.63
C ASN A 121 -5.37 -6.19 -7.79
N ILE A 122 -4.52 -6.19 -6.76
CA ILE A 122 -3.08 -5.89 -6.92
C ILE A 122 -2.40 -7.00 -7.72
N MET A 123 -2.88 -8.25 -7.64
CA MET A 123 -2.40 -9.32 -8.51
C MET A 123 -2.89 -9.23 -9.97
N ASP A 124 -4.00 -8.53 -10.24
CA ASP A 124 -4.56 -8.35 -11.61
C ASP A 124 -4.30 -6.95 -12.22
N VAL A 125 -3.83 -5.96 -11.45
CA VAL A 125 -3.65 -4.55 -11.90
C VAL A 125 -2.20 -4.20 -12.27
N GLU A 126 -1.23 -5.10 -12.12
CA GLU A 126 0.13 -4.88 -12.66
C GLU A 126 0.28 -5.21 -14.16
N TYR A 127 -0.81 -5.47 -14.89
CA TYR A 127 -0.72 -5.80 -16.32
C TYR A 127 -1.04 -4.64 -17.29
N TYR A 128 -1.74 -3.57 -16.89
CA TYR A 128 -1.92 -2.40 -17.77
C TYR A 128 -2.18 -1.08 -17.00
N ASP A 129 -1.19 -0.20 -16.90
CA ASP A 129 -1.29 1.25 -17.24
C ASP A 129 0.00 2.01 -16.84
N THR A 130 1.01 1.98 -17.72
CA THR A 130 2.23 2.81 -17.59
C THR A 130 2.30 3.86 -18.72
N LYS A 131 1.18 4.51 -19.08
CA LYS A 131 1.22 5.56 -20.12
C LYS A 131 0.77 6.96 -19.75
N ASN A 132 0.44 7.26 -18.49
CA ASN A 132 0.07 8.63 -18.13
C ASN A 132 0.58 9.05 -16.74
N GLN A 133 1.88 9.34 -16.60
CA GLN A 133 2.35 10.34 -15.61
C GLN A 133 3.80 10.87 -15.76
N GLU A 134 4.43 10.83 -16.94
CA GLU A 134 5.74 11.47 -17.15
C GLU A 134 5.68 12.94 -17.64
N LYS A 135 4.69 13.74 -17.18
CA LYS A 135 4.52 15.11 -17.72
C LYS A 135 4.78 16.29 -16.79
N GLU A 136 5.36 16.10 -15.60
CA GLU A 136 5.54 17.26 -14.70
C GLU A 136 6.89 17.39 -13.97
N PHE A 137 7.95 16.70 -14.39
CA PHE A 137 9.26 16.91 -13.76
C PHE A 137 10.44 16.86 -14.71
N ARG A 138 10.45 17.73 -15.73
CA ARG A 138 11.69 18.06 -16.47
C ARG A 138 11.54 19.31 -17.32
N LEU A 139 11.45 20.47 -16.68
CA LEU A 139 11.77 21.74 -17.34
C LEU A 139 12.71 22.54 -16.44
N LYS A 140 14.02 22.49 -16.77
CA LYS A 140 15.02 23.56 -16.69
C LYS A 140 16.43 22.98 -16.68
N THR A 141 17.01 22.83 -17.88
CA THR A 141 18.39 23.28 -18.14
C THR A 141 18.56 23.46 -19.64
N GLU A 142 18.99 24.66 -20.03
CA GLU A 142 19.08 25.16 -21.40
C GLU A 142 20.45 24.84 -22.04
N ALA A 143 20.42 24.74 -23.39
CA ALA A 143 21.45 25.07 -24.39
C ALA A 143 22.75 24.21 -24.45
N LYS A 144 23.29 23.76 -25.60
CA LYS A 144 23.39 24.33 -26.97
C LYS A 144 23.56 23.23 -28.06
N PRO A 145 23.35 23.56 -29.35
CA PRO A 145 23.33 22.61 -30.47
C PRO A 145 24.71 22.44 -31.14
N PHE A 146 24.97 21.25 -31.70
CA PHE A 146 26.07 21.02 -32.66
C PHE A 146 25.60 20.19 -33.86
N LYS A 147 26.06 20.59 -35.05
CA LYS A 147 25.54 20.25 -36.40
C LYS A 147 26.17 18.99 -37.02
N ALA A 148 25.49 18.52 -38.09
CA ALA A 148 26.01 17.87 -39.30
C ALA A 148 26.33 16.36 -39.20
N LYS A 149 26.10 15.49 -40.21
CA LYS A 149 25.76 15.64 -41.64
C LYS A 149 25.27 14.28 -42.17
N VAL A 150 24.42 14.32 -43.19
CA VAL A 150 24.02 13.18 -44.03
C VAL A 150 24.95 13.11 -45.26
N ALA A 151 25.48 11.92 -45.56
CA ALA A 151 26.01 11.45 -46.85
C ALA A 151 26.24 9.93 -46.67
N GLY A 152 25.81 8.99 -47.53
CA GLY A 152 25.76 9.00 -48.99
C GLY A 152 27.01 8.32 -49.53
N GLU A 153 26.83 7.32 -50.42
CA GLU A 153 27.83 6.57 -51.24
C GLU A 153 28.30 5.23 -50.64
N GLN A 154 27.96 4.02 -51.15
CA GLN A 154 28.09 3.38 -52.48
C GLN A 154 29.53 3.03 -52.95
N ILE A 155 29.75 1.71 -53.03
CA ILE A 155 30.41 0.94 -54.12
C ILE A 155 31.97 0.84 -54.16
N ASN A 156 32.49 -0.39 -53.96
CA ASN A 156 33.27 -1.23 -54.91
C ASN A 156 33.95 -2.39 -54.13
N LYS A 157 33.63 -3.67 -54.39
CA LYS A 157 34.20 -4.59 -55.41
C LYS A 157 35.71 -4.80 -55.26
N TYR A 158 36.17 -6.05 -55.08
CA TYR A 158 36.99 -6.84 -56.03
C TYR A 158 37.20 -8.28 -55.51
N GLU A 159 37.16 -9.23 -56.44
CA GLU A 159 37.22 -10.69 -56.30
C GLU A 159 38.65 -11.27 -56.21
N ASN A 160 38.70 -12.60 -56.06
CA ASN A 160 39.78 -13.56 -56.36
C ASN A 160 40.84 -13.77 -55.25
N SER A 161 41.29 -14.99 -54.89
CA SER A 161 41.05 -16.35 -55.38
C SER A 161 41.84 -17.37 -54.53
N THR A 162 41.39 -18.64 -54.52
CA THR A 162 42.17 -19.89 -54.36
C THR A 162 42.76 -20.30 -52.99
N GLY A 163 42.44 -21.51 -52.52
CA GLY A 163 43.25 -22.25 -51.54
C GLY A 163 42.48 -23.28 -50.70
N LYS A 164 42.84 -24.56 -50.82
CA LYS A 164 42.11 -25.74 -50.32
C LYS A 164 42.36 -26.06 -48.83
N ASN A 165 41.39 -26.80 -48.27
CA ASN A 165 41.49 -27.92 -47.31
C ASN A 165 41.02 -27.73 -45.85
N SER A 166 40.11 -28.66 -45.50
CA SER A 166 39.85 -29.32 -44.21
C SER A 166 38.82 -28.75 -43.21
N LYS A 167 37.56 -29.23 -43.41
CA LYS A 167 36.63 -29.80 -42.40
C LYS A 167 36.04 -28.89 -41.29
N PRO A 168 34.83 -29.21 -40.82
CA PRO A 168 33.67 -28.40 -41.17
C PRO A 168 33.11 -27.58 -40.00
N GLN A 169 32.61 -26.40 -40.34
CA GLN A 169 31.38 -25.78 -39.83
C GLN A 169 30.69 -26.55 -38.69
N GLN A 170 30.94 -26.18 -37.43
CA GLN A 170 30.12 -26.69 -36.33
C GLN A 170 29.84 -25.69 -35.19
N THR A 171 30.36 -24.46 -35.25
CA THR A 171 30.16 -23.48 -34.17
C THR A 171 29.25 -22.30 -34.54
N VAL A 172 28.93 -22.11 -35.82
CA VAL A 172 28.16 -20.92 -36.28
C VAL A 172 26.74 -21.27 -36.76
N GLN A 173 26.39 -22.56 -36.89
CA GLN A 173 25.07 -22.99 -37.38
C GLN A 173 24.01 -23.22 -36.29
N PHE A 174 24.39 -23.27 -35.00
CA PHE A 174 23.41 -23.56 -33.94
C PHE A 174 22.44 -22.42 -33.62
N VAL A 175 22.74 -21.18 -34.02
CA VAL A 175 21.93 -20.02 -33.63
C VAL A 175 20.91 -19.65 -34.71
N THR A 176 21.08 -20.08 -35.95
CA THR A 176 20.21 -19.66 -37.07
C THR A 176 18.94 -20.49 -37.23
N ASP A 177 18.84 -21.66 -36.57
CA ASP A 177 17.69 -22.58 -36.68
C ASP A 177 16.86 -22.69 -35.38
N ILE A 178 16.87 -21.61 -34.59
CA ILE A 178 15.98 -21.50 -33.45
C ILE A 178 14.62 -21.06 -33.99
N ASP A 179 13.64 -21.95 -33.90
CA ASP A 179 12.22 -21.70 -34.22
C ASP A 179 11.83 -20.28 -33.79
N PRO A 180 11.25 -19.45 -34.68
CA PRO A 180 10.88 -18.06 -34.35
C PRO A 180 10.03 -17.95 -33.08
N THR A 181 9.23 -18.97 -32.77
CA THR A 181 8.49 -19.08 -31.50
C THR A 181 9.42 -19.18 -30.29
N PHE A 182 10.47 -20.02 -30.37
CA PHE A 182 11.44 -20.18 -29.29
C PHE A 182 12.28 -18.91 -29.06
N ARG A 183 12.62 -18.17 -30.12
CA ARG A 183 13.26 -16.85 -29.99
C ARG A 183 12.36 -15.84 -29.27
N GLN A 184 11.06 -15.85 -29.58
CA GLN A 184 10.09 -14.99 -28.94
C GLN A 184 9.96 -15.31 -27.44
N ILE A 185 9.90 -16.60 -27.10
CA ILE A 185 9.86 -17.07 -25.70
C ILE A 185 11.13 -16.65 -24.96
N LEU A 186 12.31 -16.74 -25.59
CA LEU A 186 13.56 -16.35 -24.97
C LEU A 186 13.59 -14.85 -24.62
N LEU A 187 13.14 -13.99 -25.55
CA LEU A 187 13.04 -12.54 -25.32
C LEU A 187 12.03 -12.21 -24.21
N GLU A 188 10.90 -12.91 -24.17
CA GLU A 188 9.91 -12.77 -23.11
C GLU A 188 10.47 -13.18 -21.74
N LYS A 189 11.22 -14.29 -21.68
CA LYS A 189 11.90 -14.72 -20.44
C LYS A 189 12.99 -13.76 -20.01
N ASP A 190 13.76 -13.19 -20.93
CA ASP A 190 14.76 -12.16 -20.60
C ASP A 190 14.10 -10.89 -20.03
N GLN A 191 12.93 -10.51 -20.55
CA GLN A 191 12.15 -9.39 -20.02
C GLN A 191 11.59 -9.68 -18.62
N GLU A 192 11.08 -10.90 -18.39
CA GLU A 192 10.61 -11.36 -17.08
C GLU A 192 11.75 -11.35 -16.05
N VAL A 193 12.95 -11.80 -16.45
CA VAL A 193 14.15 -11.76 -15.58
C VAL A 193 14.51 -10.33 -15.20
N MET A 194 14.45 -9.38 -16.13
CA MET A 194 14.71 -7.97 -15.83
C MET A 194 13.67 -7.39 -14.85
N ALA A 195 12.39 -7.69 -15.03
CA ALA A 195 11.32 -7.24 -14.13
C ALA A 195 11.46 -7.84 -12.71
N LEU A 196 11.82 -9.12 -12.63
CA LEU A 196 12.12 -9.78 -11.35
C LEU A 196 13.35 -9.15 -10.67
N GLN A 197 14.38 -8.80 -11.42
CA GLN A 197 15.57 -8.12 -10.89
C GLN A 197 15.22 -6.73 -10.31
N GLU A 198 14.42 -5.94 -11.01
CA GLU A 198 13.92 -4.65 -10.52
C GLU A 198 13.10 -4.83 -9.23
N THR A 199 12.20 -5.83 -9.21
CA THR A 199 11.40 -6.15 -8.02
C THR A 199 12.28 -6.51 -6.83
N VAL A 200 13.31 -7.33 -7.05
CA VAL A 200 14.29 -7.70 -6.02
C VAL A 200 15.04 -6.49 -5.50
N GLU A 201 15.40 -5.53 -6.37
CA GLU A 201 16.07 -4.30 -5.96
C GLU A 201 15.16 -3.43 -5.08
N ILE A 202 13.90 -3.24 -5.46
CA ILE A 202 12.90 -2.53 -4.66
C ILE A 202 12.70 -3.21 -3.30
N LEU A 203 12.59 -4.54 -3.29
CA LEU A 203 12.45 -5.31 -2.05
C LEU A 203 13.69 -5.16 -1.16
N LYS A 204 14.90 -5.19 -1.72
CA LYS A 204 16.14 -4.93 -0.96
C LYS A 204 16.14 -3.55 -0.32
N MET A 205 15.72 -2.51 -1.05
CA MET A 205 15.61 -1.16 -0.49
C MET A 205 14.57 -1.09 0.64
N LYS A 206 13.42 -1.78 0.50
CA LYS A 206 12.40 -1.88 1.55
C LYS A 206 12.92 -2.60 2.79
N VAL A 207 13.64 -3.71 2.62
CA VAL A 207 14.26 -4.46 3.73
C VAL A 207 15.25 -3.57 4.48
N ASN A 208 16.15 -2.89 3.76
CA ASN A 208 17.13 -1.98 4.38
C ASN A 208 16.45 -0.86 5.19
N ARG A 209 15.36 -0.29 4.65
CA ARG A 209 14.58 0.74 5.36
C ARG A 209 13.95 0.19 6.65
N LEU A 210 13.42 -1.03 6.61
CA LEU A 210 12.85 -1.69 7.79
C LEU A 210 13.93 -2.00 8.84
N GLU A 211 15.09 -2.50 8.42
CA GLU A 211 16.24 -2.75 9.32
C GLU A 211 16.69 -1.46 10.01
N HIS A 212 16.79 -0.35 9.27
CA HIS A 212 17.12 0.95 9.86
C HIS A 212 16.08 1.41 10.90
N LEU A 213 14.79 1.23 10.62
CA LEU A 213 13.73 1.59 11.56
C LEU A 213 13.74 0.70 12.81
N LEU A 214 14.03 -0.60 12.64
CA LEU A 214 14.17 -1.54 13.74
C LEU A 214 15.34 -1.14 14.63
N HIS A 215 16.50 -0.81 14.04
CA HIS A 215 17.66 -0.33 14.79
C HIS A 215 17.35 0.95 15.61
N LEU A 216 16.63 1.91 15.01
CA LEU A 216 16.21 3.11 15.74
C LEU A 216 15.26 2.78 16.91
N LYS A 217 14.36 1.81 16.74
CA LYS A 217 13.46 1.36 17.80
C LYS A 217 14.24 0.66 18.91
N ASP A 218 15.21 -0.18 18.59
CA ASP A 218 16.04 -0.88 19.57
C ASP A 218 16.84 0.09 20.42
N MET A 219 17.48 1.09 19.80
CA MET A 219 18.18 2.16 20.54
C MET A 219 17.23 2.91 21.48
N ARG A 220 16.00 3.18 21.05
CA ARG A 220 15.01 3.85 21.90
C ARG A 220 14.54 2.95 23.04
N ILE A 221 14.38 1.65 22.80
CA ILE A 221 14.03 0.69 23.84
C ILE A 221 15.15 0.61 24.88
N GLU A 222 16.41 0.55 24.44
CA GLU A 222 17.59 0.54 25.31
C GLU A 222 17.64 1.79 26.20
N ASP A 223 17.51 2.98 25.61
CA ASP A 223 17.48 4.25 26.33
C ASP A 223 16.35 4.32 27.38
N LEU A 224 15.15 3.86 27.02
CA LEU A 224 14.03 3.80 27.97
C LEU A 224 14.24 2.76 29.07
N THR A 225 14.85 1.62 28.73
CA THR A 225 15.15 0.54 29.69
C THR A 225 16.20 1.01 30.70
N GLN A 226 17.26 1.68 30.23
CA GLN A 226 18.29 2.26 31.08
C GLN A 226 17.69 3.31 32.03
N HIS A 227 16.83 4.20 31.53
CA HIS A 227 16.12 5.15 32.38
C HIS A 227 15.28 4.42 33.44
N LEU A 228 14.49 3.42 33.07
CA LEU A 228 13.70 2.63 34.03
C LEU A 228 14.55 1.96 35.10
N GLU A 229 15.71 1.40 34.74
CA GLU A 229 16.65 0.82 35.70
C GLU A 229 17.21 1.86 36.67
N THR A 230 17.60 3.04 36.18
CA THR A 230 18.08 4.14 37.05
C THR A 230 16.99 4.63 38.01
N TYR A 231 15.73 4.68 37.57
CA TYR A 231 14.60 5.01 38.44
C TYR A 231 14.36 3.92 39.50
N LYS A 232 14.42 2.64 39.12
CA LYS A 232 14.30 1.52 40.06
C LYS A 232 15.45 1.49 41.08
N ALA A 233 16.66 1.81 40.66
CA ALA A 233 17.83 1.87 41.54
C ALA A 233 17.72 3.03 42.56
N LYS A 234 17.18 4.18 42.17
CA LYS A 234 16.93 5.32 43.06
C LYS A 234 15.73 5.14 44.00
N GLY A 235 14.84 4.17 43.71
CA GLY A 235 13.63 3.90 44.48
C GLY A 235 13.74 2.77 45.51
N LYS A 236 14.92 2.18 45.74
CA LYS A 236 15.14 1.25 46.87
C LYS A 236 15.53 2.05 48.12
N PRO A 237 14.66 2.19 49.14
CA PRO A 237 15.07 2.71 50.43
C PRO A 237 15.97 1.67 51.13
N HIS A 238 17.02 2.15 51.79
CA HIS A 238 17.70 1.41 52.85
C HIS A 238 16.82 1.32 54.08
#